data_AF-A0A239KLT9-F1
#
_entry.id   AF-A0A239KLT9-F1
#
_cell.length_a   1.000
_cell.length_b   1.000
_cell.length_c   1.000
_cell.angle_alpha   90.00
_cell.angle_beta   90.00
_cell.angle_gamma   90.00
#
_symmetry.space_group_name_H-M   'P 1'
#
loop_
_entity.id
_entity.type
_entity.pdbx_description
1 polymer ?
#
loop_
_entity_poly.entity_id
_entity_poly.type
_entity_poly.pdbx_seq_one_letter_code
_entity_poly.pdbx_strand_id
1 'polypeptide(L)'
;MIYKNQILELFEQHGELSVKEITNKVDASRQMVHHAIKQLLEEGKVEKFGRPPKTIYKLKTTHLKKPDKVTISETDAKFLKNHFLLITEIGEMKAGLEGFSYWCSQRNLPVLKTMDEYIFTRKKYLKYFSSKEVIDGTDKLLNTEGFEKIWLQNVYYLDFYAIERFGKTRLGVLLHYAKQGQNKFLMKIIVDEIKERVHSFIDNYGIDAVGFVLPTIRREVQIMKFLREQLQISLPTISLHKTSGLIPVPQKSLSKINERIRNAENTFAVTEQRRFNHVLLLDDAMGSGATMNQIAKKINNKQVANKVTGLAIVGSFKGFDVITDV
;
A
#
# COMPACT_ATOMS: atom_id res chain seq x y z
N MET A 1 -2.33 -4.40 44.06
CA MET A 1 -3.68 -3.84 43.86
C MET A 1 -3.70 -2.32 44.02
N ILE A 2 -3.10 -1.75 45.08
CA ILE A 2 -3.14 -0.31 45.41
C ILE A 2 -2.81 0.61 44.22
N TYR A 3 -1.66 0.41 43.56
CA TYR A 3 -1.22 1.29 42.46
C TYR A 3 -2.10 1.21 41.20
N LYS A 4 -2.88 0.15 40.98
CA LYS A 4 -3.78 0.08 39.82
C LYS A 4 -4.91 1.09 39.92
N ASN A 5 -5.52 1.20 41.10
CA ASN A 5 -6.65 2.11 41.32
C ASN A 5 -6.18 3.57 41.24
N GLN A 6 -5.03 3.89 41.85
CA GLN A 6 -4.42 5.22 41.75
C GLN A 6 -4.11 5.61 40.31
N ILE A 7 -3.63 4.66 39.49
CA ILE A 7 -3.38 4.91 38.07
C ILE A 7 -4.68 5.14 37.29
N LEU A 8 -5.75 4.41 37.60
CA LEU A 8 -7.07 4.62 36.97
C LEU A 8 -7.63 6.01 37.32
N GLU A 9 -7.58 6.41 38.60
CA GLU A 9 -7.98 7.75 39.05
C GLU A 9 -7.17 8.86 38.36
N LEU A 10 -5.86 8.65 38.19
CA LEU A 10 -5.01 9.60 37.46
C LEU A 10 -5.45 9.77 36.00
N PHE A 11 -5.85 8.69 35.33
CA PHE A 11 -6.39 8.79 33.98
C PHE A 11 -7.80 9.42 33.94
N GLU A 12 -8.64 9.23 34.95
CA GLU A 12 -9.92 9.95 35.04
C GLU A 12 -9.72 11.46 35.17
N GLN A 13 -8.70 11.88 35.92
CA GLN A 13 -8.39 13.30 36.16
C GLN A 13 -7.66 13.98 35.00
N HIS A 14 -6.71 13.28 34.35
CA HIS A 14 -5.79 13.88 33.38
C HIS A 14 -6.01 13.39 31.94
N GLY A 15 -6.85 12.37 31.74
CA GLY A 15 -7.12 11.75 30.45
C GLY A 15 -6.01 10.81 29.99
N GLU A 16 -4.83 11.35 29.67
CA GLU A 16 -3.72 10.60 29.09
C GLU A 16 -2.38 10.91 29.79
N LEU A 17 -1.60 9.87 30.08
CA LEU A 17 -0.34 10.00 30.82
C LEU A 17 0.71 9.00 30.32
N SER A 18 1.97 9.41 30.30
CA SER A 18 3.12 8.52 30.13
C SER A 18 3.50 7.83 31.44
N VAL A 19 4.28 6.75 31.36
CA VAL A 19 4.85 6.10 32.56
C VAL A 19 5.66 7.08 33.40
N LYS A 20 6.36 8.03 32.76
CA LYS A 20 7.15 9.04 33.48
C LYS A 20 6.25 9.95 34.31
N GLU A 21 5.15 10.43 33.73
CA GLU A 21 4.21 11.29 34.43
C GLU A 21 3.48 10.56 35.56
N ILE A 22 3.10 9.30 35.33
CA ILE A 22 2.51 8.45 36.36
C ILE A 22 3.50 8.21 37.51
N THR A 23 4.75 7.88 37.19
CA THR A 23 5.81 7.68 38.21
C THR A 23 6.08 8.95 39.01
N ASN A 24 5.91 10.13 38.42
CA ASN A 24 6.08 11.40 39.13
C ASN A 24 4.87 11.78 40.00
N LYS A 25 3.68 11.25 39.68
CA LYS A 25 2.42 11.57 40.38
C LYS A 25 2.03 10.51 41.42
N VAL A 26 2.54 9.29 41.26
CA VAL A 26 2.35 8.18 42.19
C VAL A 26 3.68 7.95 42.89
N ASP A 27 3.70 7.86 44.22
CA ASP A 27 4.88 7.50 44.99
C ASP A 27 5.22 6.01 44.81
N ALA A 28 5.63 5.64 43.60
CA ALA A 28 5.91 4.28 43.18
C ALA A 28 7.14 4.24 42.28
N SER A 29 7.90 3.15 42.36
CA SER A 29 9.00 2.94 41.43
C SER A 29 8.50 2.75 40.00
N ARG A 30 9.34 3.13 39.03
CA ARG A 30 9.04 2.97 37.61
C ARG A 30 8.70 1.53 37.23
N GLN A 31 9.35 0.54 37.87
CA GLN A 31 9.08 -0.88 37.68
C GLN A 31 7.67 -1.27 38.14
N MET A 32 7.23 -0.74 39.28
CA MET A 32 5.89 -0.97 39.82
C MET A 32 4.82 -0.36 38.92
N VAL A 33 5.05 0.85 38.40
CA VAL A 33 4.16 1.50 37.43
C VAL A 33 4.07 0.68 36.13
N HIS A 34 5.20 0.19 35.60
CA HIS A 34 5.20 -0.68 34.42
C HIS A 34 4.42 -1.99 34.64
N HIS A 35 4.60 -2.61 35.81
CA HIS A 35 3.87 -3.83 36.16
C HIS A 35 2.36 -3.57 36.28
N ALA A 36 1.96 -2.50 36.96
CA ALA A 36 0.55 -2.13 37.11
C ALA A 36 -0.12 -1.80 35.76
N ILE A 37 0.56 -1.01 34.90
CA ILE A 37 0.08 -0.72 33.54
C ILE A 37 -0.05 -1.99 32.70
N LYS A 38 0.94 -2.90 32.76
CA LYS A 38 0.88 -4.17 32.01
C LYS A 38 -0.37 -4.96 32.39
N GLN A 39 -0.67 -5.06 33.68
CA GLN A 39 -1.87 -5.73 34.15
C GLN A 39 -3.16 -5.00 33.74
N LEU A 40 -3.19 -3.67 33.77
CA LEU A 40 -4.35 -2.89 33.31
C LEU A 40 -4.59 -3.03 31.79
N LEU A 41 -3.52 -3.20 31.00
CA LEU A 41 -3.61 -3.52 29.58
C LEU A 41 -4.17 -4.92 29.35
N GLU A 42 -3.68 -5.92 30.09
CA GLU A 42 -4.17 -7.31 30.04
C GLU A 42 -5.65 -7.40 30.45
N GLU A 43 -6.07 -6.61 31.44
CA GLU A 43 -7.47 -6.46 31.88
C GLU A 43 -8.33 -5.65 30.88
N GLY A 44 -7.71 -4.99 29.90
CA GLY A 44 -8.40 -4.17 28.90
C GLY A 44 -9.02 -2.88 29.44
N LYS A 45 -8.57 -2.39 30.60
CA LYS A 45 -9.06 -1.15 31.23
C LYS A 45 -8.41 0.11 30.66
N VAL A 46 -7.17 -0.02 30.20
CA VAL A 46 -6.40 1.07 29.58
C VAL A 46 -5.95 0.65 28.20
N GLU A 47 -5.67 1.63 27.36
CA GLU A 47 -5.05 1.41 26.06
C GLU A 47 -3.74 2.18 25.95
N LYS A 48 -2.82 1.62 25.15
CA LYS A 48 -1.49 2.16 24.91
C LYS A 48 -1.45 2.75 23.51
N PHE A 49 -0.93 3.97 23.37
CA PHE A 49 -0.63 4.56 22.06
C PHE A 49 0.77 5.18 22.03
N GLY A 50 1.31 5.30 20.82
CA GLY A 50 2.71 5.66 20.59
C GLY A 50 3.69 4.48 20.72
N ARG A 51 4.97 4.74 20.39
CA ARG A 51 6.05 3.74 20.40
C ARG A 51 7.12 4.12 21.43
N PRO A 52 7.78 3.15 22.08
CA PRO A 52 8.90 3.45 22.97
C PRO A 52 9.95 4.36 22.28
N PRO A 53 10.51 5.35 22.98
CA PRO A 53 10.28 5.69 24.40
C PRO A 53 9.05 6.59 24.65
N LYS A 54 8.39 7.08 23.61
CA LYS A 54 7.22 7.99 23.68
C LYS A 54 5.91 7.20 23.71
N THR A 55 5.70 6.49 24.81
CA THR A 55 4.46 5.73 25.04
C THR A 55 3.56 6.47 26.01
N ILE A 56 2.29 6.64 25.63
CA ILE A 56 1.23 7.25 26.42
C ILE A 56 0.12 6.22 26.62
N TYR A 57 -0.56 6.31 27.76
CA TYR A 57 -1.65 5.45 28.17
C TYR A 57 -2.87 6.30 28.49
N LYS A 58 -4.06 5.75 28.30
CA LYS A 58 -5.33 6.38 28.71
C LYS A 58 -6.37 5.31 29.05
N LEU A 59 -7.46 5.72 29.70
CA LEU A 59 -8.61 4.83 29.88
C LEU A 59 -9.15 4.39 28.52
N LYS A 60 -9.49 3.10 28.43
CA LYS A 60 -10.15 2.57 27.26
C LYS A 60 -11.60 3.04 27.26
N THR A 61 -11.92 4.07 26.46
CA THR A 61 -13.31 4.50 26.27
C THR A 61 -14.06 3.43 25.48
N THR A 62 -15.13 2.92 26.08
CA THR A 62 -16.00 1.85 25.55
C THR A 62 -16.88 2.28 24.35
N HIS A 63 -16.40 3.17 23.49
CA HIS A 63 -17.14 3.57 22.28
C HIS A 63 -17.03 2.57 21.13
N LEU A 64 -16.14 1.59 21.23
CA LEU A 64 -16.13 0.47 20.31
C LEU A 64 -16.92 -0.67 20.96
N LYS A 65 -18.13 -0.93 20.44
CA LYS A 65 -18.82 -2.21 20.66
C LYS A 65 -17.77 -3.31 20.49
N LYS A 66 -17.49 -4.09 21.55
CA LYS A 66 -16.71 -5.31 21.37
C LYS A 66 -17.39 -6.06 20.21
N PRO A 67 -16.64 -6.46 19.17
CA PRO A 67 -17.26 -7.28 18.14
C PRO A 67 -17.89 -8.46 18.87
N ASP A 68 -19.14 -8.77 18.55
CA ASP A 68 -19.77 -9.99 19.01
C ASP A 68 -18.79 -11.15 18.79
N LYS A 69 -18.81 -12.18 19.63
CA LYS A 69 -18.02 -13.39 19.36
C LYS A 69 -18.58 -14.04 18.09
N VAL A 70 -18.07 -13.58 16.96
CA VAL A 70 -18.42 -14.06 15.63
C VAL A 70 -17.62 -15.33 15.41
N THR A 71 -18.30 -16.47 15.47
CA THR A 71 -17.74 -17.75 15.04
C THR A 71 -17.79 -17.80 13.51
N ILE A 72 -16.62 -17.97 12.87
CA ILE A 72 -16.49 -18.11 11.42
C ILE A 72 -15.78 -19.42 11.08
N SER A 73 -15.97 -19.91 9.85
CA SER A 73 -15.25 -21.07 9.36
C SER A 73 -13.73 -20.80 9.30
N GLU A 74 -12.91 -21.84 9.47
CA GLU A 74 -11.45 -21.72 9.33
C GLU A 74 -11.04 -21.25 7.92
N THR A 75 -11.80 -21.66 6.90
CA THR A 75 -11.60 -21.26 5.51
C THR A 75 -11.80 -19.76 5.31
N ASP A 76 -12.86 -19.18 5.88
CA ASP A 76 -13.13 -17.76 5.76
C ASP A 76 -12.17 -16.93 6.61
N ALA A 77 -11.79 -17.43 7.79
CA ALA A 77 -10.77 -16.80 8.62
C ALA A 77 -9.44 -16.69 7.89
N LYS A 78 -9.00 -17.77 7.22
CA LYS A 78 -7.78 -17.79 6.41
C LYS A 78 -7.90 -16.85 5.19
N PHE A 79 -9.05 -16.86 4.52
CA PHE A 79 -9.29 -15.96 3.38
C PHE A 79 -9.18 -14.49 3.78
N LEU A 80 -9.86 -14.09 4.87
CA LEU A 80 -9.78 -12.73 5.39
C LEU A 80 -8.35 -12.36 5.79
N LYS A 81 -7.63 -13.25 6.48
CA LYS A 81 -6.25 -12.99 6.91
C LYS A 81 -5.33 -12.67 5.72
N ASN A 82 -5.54 -13.34 4.60
CA ASN A 82 -4.73 -13.20 3.40
C ASN A 82 -5.14 -12.00 2.52
N HIS A 83 -6.42 -11.60 2.54
CA HIS A 83 -6.93 -10.59 1.59
C HIS A 83 -7.36 -9.28 2.23
N PHE A 84 -7.66 -9.25 3.52
CA PHE A 84 -8.13 -8.05 4.22
C PHE A 84 -7.07 -7.51 5.16
N LEU A 85 -6.76 -6.23 4.97
CA LEU A 85 -5.87 -5.46 5.82
C LEU A 85 -6.44 -4.07 6.02
N LEU A 86 -6.48 -3.63 7.27
CA LEU A 86 -6.80 -2.28 7.65
C LEU A 86 -5.60 -1.67 8.38
N ILE A 87 -5.28 -0.43 8.06
CA ILE A 87 -4.45 0.42 8.92
C ILE A 87 -5.39 1.45 9.54
N THR A 88 -5.47 1.46 10.86
CA THR A 88 -6.35 2.37 11.62
C THR A 88 -5.84 3.80 11.59
N GLU A 89 -6.68 4.74 12.01
CA GLU A 89 -6.38 6.16 12.13
C GLU A 89 -5.20 6.47 13.06
N ILE A 90 -4.90 5.57 14.01
CA ILE A 90 -3.73 5.66 14.90
C ILE A 90 -2.51 4.88 14.37
N GLY A 91 -2.59 4.32 13.17
CA GLY A 91 -1.49 3.60 12.51
C GLY A 91 -1.30 2.15 12.96
N GLU A 92 -2.33 1.51 13.55
CA GLU A 92 -2.28 0.08 13.86
C GLU A 92 -2.64 -0.76 12.64
N MET A 93 -1.89 -1.84 12.42
CA MET A 93 -2.15 -2.79 11.35
C MET A 93 -3.04 -3.92 11.85
N LYS A 94 -4.28 -4.01 11.35
CA LYS A 94 -5.26 -5.05 11.70
C LYS A 94 -5.61 -5.88 10.47
N ALA A 95 -5.26 -7.17 10.49
CA ALA A 95 -5.53 -8.10 9.40
C ALA A 95 -6.67 -9.07 9.75
N GLY A 96 -7.24 -9.73 8.75
CA GLY A 96 -8.23 -10.80 8.98
C GLY A 96 -9.52 -10.32 9.64
N LEU A 97 -10.12 -11.19 10.45
CA LEU A 97 -11.40 -10.92 11.12
C LEU A 97 -11.33 -9.70 12.06
N GLU A 98 -10.19 -9.47 12.72
CA GLU A 98 -10.02 -8.31 13.60
C GLU A 98 -10.15 -7.00 12.80
N GLY A 99 -9.37 -6.87 11.72
CA GLY A 99 -9.42 -5.69 10.85
C GLY A 99 -10.78 -5.53 10.19
N PHE A 100 -11.39 -6.63 9.76
CA PHE A 100 -12.70 -6.60 9.11
C PHE A 100 -13.81 -6.17 10.06
N SER A 101 -13.82 -6.72 11.28
CA SER A 101 -14.79 -6.37 12.31
C SER A 101 -14.68 -4.89 12.70
N TYR A 102 -13.44 -4.38 12.81
CA TYR A 102 -13.20 -2.95 13.02
C TYR A 102 -13.75 -2.12 11.85
N TRP A 103 -13.48 -2.51 10.61
CA TRP A 103 -13.97 -1.79 9.43
C TRP A 103 -15.50 -1.73 9.38
N CYS A 104 -16.18 -2.83 9.75
CA CYS A 104 -17.63 -2.92 9.86
C CYS A 104 -18.19 -2.05 10.99
N SER A 105 -17.56 -2.05 12.16
CA SER A 105 -18.03 -1.27 13.33
C SER A 105 -17.99 0.23 13.05
N GLN A 106 -16.94 0.72 12.38
CA GLN A 106 -16.82 2.11 11.93
C GLN A 106 -17.92 2.55 10.95
N ARG A 107 -18.60 1.59 10.32
CA ARG A 107 -19.64 1.84 9.31
C ARG A 107 -21.03 1.39 9.76
N ASN A 108 -21.18 0.96 11.02
CA ASN A 108 -22.41 0.37 11.54
C ASN A 108 -22.95 -0.78 10.67
N LEU A 109 -22.06 -1.64 10.17
CA LEU A 109 -22.41 -2.77 9.30
C LEU A 109 -22.40 -4.11 10.05
N PRO A 110 -23.31 -5.06 9.72
CA PRO A 110 -23.31 -6.39 10.30
C PRO A 110 -22.13 -7.23 9.79
N VAL A 111 -21.27 -7.72 10.70
CA VAL A 111 -19.99 -8.36 10.36
C VAL A 111 -20.17 -9.59 9.45
N LEU A 112 -21.00 -10.56 9.83
CA LEU A 112 -21.17 -11.82 9.08
C LEU A 112 -21.67 -11.60 7.66
N LYS A 113 -22.79 -10.88 7.51
CA LYS A 113 -23.35 -10.57 6.18
C LYS A 113 -22.34 -9.82 5.31
N THR A 114 -21.66 -8.84 5.89
CA THR A 114 -20.68 -8.03 5.15
C THR A 114 -19.45 -8.84 4.76
N MET A 115 -19.04 -9.81 5.59
CA MET A 115 -17.96 -10.74 5.30
C MET A 115 -18.30 -11.62 4.10
N ASP A 116 -19.50 -12.20 4.05
CA ASP A 116 -19.93 -13.02 2.92
C ASP A 116 -19.90 -12.21 1.61
N GLU A 117 -20.40 -10.98 1.65
CA GLU A 117 -20.35 -10.03 0.54
C GLU A 117 -18.90 -9.70 0.14
N TYR A 118 -18.00 -9.48 1.10
CA TYR A 118 -16.58 -9.23 0.85
C TYR A 118 -15.90 -10.42 0.18
N ILE A 119 -16.10 -11.63 0.70
CA ILE A 119 -15.52 -12.85 0.16
C ILE A 119 -16.02 -13.08 -1.25
N PHE A 120 -17.32 -12.93 -1.48
CA PHE A 120 -17.93 -13.02 -2.80
C PHE A 120 -17.33 -12.01 -3.78
N THR A 121 -17.27 -10.72 -3.40
CA THR A 121 -16.67 -9.67 -4.22
C THR A 121 -15.19 -9.95 -4.48
N ARG A 122 -14.39 -10.28 -3.47
CA ARG A 122 -12.95 -10.54 -3.67
C ARG A 122 -12.73 -11.75 -4.58
N LYS A 123 -13.51 -12.83 -4.44
CA LYS A 123 -13.45 -13.99 -5.35
C LYS A 123 -13.75 -13.61 -6.80
N LYS A 124 -14.68 -12.68 -7.07
CA LYS A 124 -14.90 -12.13 -8.43
C LYS A 124 -13.63 -11.49 -8.98
N TYR A 125 -12.92 -10.70 -8.17
CA TYR A 125 -11.68 -10.04 -8.60
C TYR A 125 -10.50 -11.00 -8.76
N LEU A 126 -10.44 -12.06 -7.97
CA LEU A 126 -9.40 -13.10 -8.09
C LEU A 126 -9.48 -13.83 -9.43
N LYS A 127 -10.65 -13.85 -10.12
CA LYS A 127 -10.78 -14.43 -11.46
C LYS A 127 -10.00 -13.68 -12.55
N TYR A 128 -9.60 -12.44 -12.32
CA TYR A 128 -8.76 -11.68 -13.26
C TYR A 128 -7.28 -12.05 -13.19
N PHE A 129 -6.87 -12.82 -12.17
CA PHE A 129 -5.50 -13.30 -12.07
C PHE A 129 -5.33 -14.47 -13.04
N SER A 130 -4.33 -14.36 -13.91
CA SER A 130 -3.88 -15.46 -14.77
C SER A 130 -3.27 -16.59 -13.95
N SER A 131 -2.99 -17.71 -14.61
CA SER A 131 -2.21 -18.82 -14.03
C SER A 131 -0.81 -18.42 -13.56
N LYS A 132 -0.28 -17.29 -14.05
CA LYS A 132 0.99 -16.69 -13.62
C LYS A 132 0.83 -15.72 -12.45
N GLU A 133 -0.32 -15.73 -11.78
CA GLU A 133 -0.68 -14.84 -10.68
C GLU A 133 -0.53 -13.35 -11.00
N VAL A 134 -0.79 -12.94 -12.24
CA VAL A 134 -0.82 -11.51 -12.63
C VAL A 134 -2.12 -11.17 -13.33
N ILE A 135 -2.54 -9.92 -13.21
CA ILE A 135 -3.72 -9.37 -13.89
C ILE A 135 -3.26 -8.74 -15.20
N ASP A 136 -3.90 -9.09 -16.32
CA ASP A 136 -3.68 -8.40 -17.60
C ASP A 136 -4.47 -7.08 -17.63
N GLY A 137 -3.75 -5.97 -17.76
CA GLY A 137 -4.28 -4.62 -17.87
C GLY A 137 -4.18 -4.04 -19.28
N THR A 138 -3.79 -4.84 -20.28
CA THR A 138 -3.51 -4.38 -21.65
C THR A 138 -4.77 -3.81 -22.31
N ASP A 139 -5.89 -4.53 -22.25
CA ASP A 139 -7.17 -4.07 -22.82
C ASP A 139 -7.60 -2.72 -22.25
N LYS A 140 -7.34 -2.50 -20.96
CA LYS A 140 -7.66 -1.23 -20.31
C LYS A 140 -6.82 -0.08 -20.87
N LEU A 141 -5.52 -0.32 -21.08
CA LEU A 141 -4.64 0.67 -21.68
C LEU A 141 -5.07 1.01 -23.12
N LEU A 142 -5.43 -0.01 -23.90
CA LEU A 142 -5.88 0.15 -25.29
C LEU A 142 -7.19 0.95 -25.38
N ASN A 143 -8.11 0.72 -24.45
CA ASN A 143 -9.40 1.43 -24.38
C ASN A 143 -9.33 2.78 -23.64
N THR A 144 -8.14 3.24 -23.25
CA THR A 144 -7.99 4.55 -22.61
C THR A 144 -7.98 5.66 -23.65
N GLU A 145 -9.03 6.50 -23.63
CA GLU A 145 -9.12 7.68 -24.48
C GLU A 145 -8.02 8.71 -24.17
N GLY A 146 -7.54 9.40 -25.22
CA GLY A 146 -6.52 10.46 -25.12
C GLY A 146 -5.10 10.02 -25.50
N PHE A 147 -4.86 8.74 -25.78
CA PHE A 147 -3.61 8.30 -26.41
C PHE A 147 -3.74 8.30 -27.93
N GLU A 148 -2.84 9.01 -28.62
CA GLU A 148 -2.70 8.90 -30.08
C GLU A 148 -2.14 7.53 -30.49
N LYS A 149 -1.21 6.99 -29.68
CA LYS A 149 -0.58 5.69 -29.90
C LYS A 149 -0.16 5.06 -28.58
N ILE A 150 -0.36 3.75 -28.48
CA ILE A 150 0.15 2.91 -27.41
C ILE A 150 1.48 2.29 -27.85
N TRP A 151 2.51 2.45 -27.03
CA TRP A 151 3.88 1.99 -27.26
C TRP A 151 4.27 0.83 -26.34
N LEU A 152 3.48 0.57 -25.30
CA LEU A 152 3.59 -0.63 -24.47
C LEU A 152 2.95 -1.81 -25.21
N GLN A 153 3.63 -2.94 -25.30
CA GLN A 153 3.03 -4.15 -25.88
C GLN A 153 2.01 -4.77 -24.94
N ASN A 154 2.34 -4.83 -23.63
CA ASN A 154 1.47 -5.39 -22.62
C ASN A 154 1.64 -4.63 -21.30
N VAL A 155 0.59 -4.67 -20.48
CA VAL A 155 0.60 -4.12 -19.12
C VAL A 155 0.01 -5.14 -18.16
N TYR A 156 0.68 -5.32 -17.03
CA TYR A 156 0.24 -6.23 -15.98
C TYR A 156 0.23 -5.58 -14.60
N TYR A 157 -0.60 -6.13 -13.71
CA TYR A 157 -0.68 -5.73 -12.30
C TYR A 157 -0.49 -6.93 -11.37
N LEU A 158 0.13 -6.70 -10.20
CA LEU A 158 0.22 -7.71 -9.14
C LEU A 158 -1.03 -7.74 -8.24
N ASP A 159 -1.82 -6.67 -8.18
CA ASP A 159 -3.14 -6.66 -7.57
C ASP A 159 -3.95 -5.48 -8.11
N PHE A 160 -5.23 -5.43 -7.80
CA PHE A 160 -5.98 -4.19 -7.95
C PHE A 160 -5.64 -3.24 -6.81
N TYR A 161 -5.67 -1.93 -7.06
CA TYR A 161 -5.50 -0.92 -6.01
C TYR A 161 -6.67 -0.94 -5.04
N ALA A 162 -7.88 -1.06 -5.58
CA ALA A 162 -9.12 -1.09 -4.84
C ALA A 162 -10.17 -1.94 -5.56
N ILE A 163 -11.09 -2.50 -4.79
CA ILE A 163 -12.30 -3.20 -5.22
C ILE A 163 -13.51 -2.41 -4.69
N GLU A 164 -14.69 -2.51 -5.32
CA GLU A 164 -15.74 -1.48 -5.21
C GLU A 164 -16.10 -1.09 -3.77
N ARG A 165 -17.05 -1.78 -3.14
CA ARG A 165 -17.64 -1.40 -1.85
C ARG A 165 -16.64 -1.41 -0.69
N PHE A 166 -15.53 -2.14 -0.83
CA PHE A 166 -14.60 -2.44 0.26
C PHE A 166 -13.32 -1.61 0.20
N GLY A 167 -13.12 -0.81 -0.86
CA GLY A 167 -11.98 0.08 -0.99
C GLY A 167 -10.69 -0.64 -1.33
N LYS A 168 -9.57 -0.16 -0.78
CA LYS A 168 -8.22 -0.63 -1.12
C LYS A 168 -8.04 -2.12 -0.79
N THR A 169 -7.40 -2.88 -1.68
CA THR A 169 -7.04 -4.28 -1.37
C THR A 169 -5.93 -4.32 -0.33
N ARG A 170 -5.56 -5.51 0.18
CA ARG A 170 -4.40 -5.66 1.07
C ARG A 170 -3.14 -5.01 0.50
N LEU A 171 -2.78 -5.33 -0.75
CA LEU A 171 -1.59 -4.76 -1.39
C LEU A 171 -1.76 -3.27 -1.67
N GLY A 172 -2.98 -2.83 -2.01
CA GLY A 172 -3.32 -1.41 -2.14
C GLY A 172 -3.17 -0.60 -0.84
N VAL A 173 -3.60 -1.16 0.29
CA VAL A 173 -3.43 -0.56 1.63
C VAL A 173 -1.96 -0.48 2.00
N LEU A 174 -1.22 -1.58 1.86
CA LEU A 174 0.22 -1.60 2.12
C LEU A 174 0.94 -0.53 1.29
N LEU A 175 0.67 -0.48 -0.01
CA LEU A 175 1.30 0.47 -0.92
C LEU A 175 0.98 1.91 -0.56
N HIS A 176 -0.30 2.22 -0.29
CA HIS A 176 -0.75 3.56 0.05
C HIS A 176 -0.02 4.10 1.29
N TYR A 177 -0.03 3.34 2.39
CA TYR A 177 0.60 3.76 3.64
C TYR A 177 2.13 3.69 3.61
N ALA A 178 2.71 2.73 2.89
CA ALA A 178 4.16 2.68 2.66
C ALA A 178 4.65 3.93 1.94
N LYS A 179 3.91 4.38 0.91
CA LYS A 179 4.25 5.55 0.11
C LYS A 179 4.00 6.87 0.83
N GLN A 180 2.86 7.02 1.48
CA GLN A 180 2.50 8.25 2.20
C GLN A 180 3.35 8.43 3.46
N GLY A 181 3.47 7.38 4.27
CA GLY A 181 4.21 7.40 5.52
C GLY A 181 5.72 7.15 5.38
N GLN A 182 6.24 6.94 4.16
CA GLN A 182 7.64 6.61 3.90
C GLN A 182 8.13 5.41 4.76
N ASN A 183 7.22 4.48 5.02
CA ASN A 183 7.39 3.46 6.06
C ASN A 183 8.11 2.22 5.50
N LYS A 184 9.42 2.11 5.79
CA LYS A 184 10.26 0.98 5.35
C LYS A 184 9.76 -0.39 5.82
N PHE A 185 9.09 -0.48 6.97
CA PHE A 185 8.51 -1.73 7.45
C PHE A 185 7.39 -2.21 6.51
N LEU A 186 6.47 -1.31 6.12
CA LEU A 186 5.44 -1.65 5.13
C LEU A 186 6.03 -1.93 3.74
N MET A 187 7.08 -1.19 3.33
CA MET A 187 7.78 -1.47 2.08
C MET A 187 8.43 -2.86 2.08
N LYS A 188 8.96 -3.32 3.21
CA LYS A 188 9.53 -4.66 3.35
C LYS A 188 8.45 -5.74 3.22
N ILE A 189 7.29 -5.56 3.86
CA ILE A 189 6.14 -6.47 3.68
C ILE A 189 5.75 -6.56 2.20
N ILE A 190 5.68 -5.42 1.49
CA ILE A 190 5.38 -5.41 0.05
C ILE A 190 6.41 -6.24 -0.73
N VAL A 191 7.71 -6.02 -0.49
CA VAL A 191 8.78 -6.79 -1.16
C VAL A 191 8.60 -8.28 -0.92
N ASP A 192 8.37 -8.68 0.33
CA ASP A 192 8.24 -10.09 0.70
C ASP A 192 7.01 -10.74 0.03
N GLU A 193 5.93 -9.98 -0.19
CA GLU A 193 4.72 -10.46 -0.89
C GLU A 193 4.88 -10.52 -2.42
N ILE A 194 5.76 -9.72 -3.03
CA ILE A 194 5.84 -9.59 -4.50
C ILE A 194 7.10 -10.16 -5.13
N LYS A 195 8.18 -10.38 -4.37
CA LYS A 195 9.51 -10.70 -4.91
C LYS A 195 9.47 -11.89 -5.87
N GLU A 196 9.00 -13.03 -5.41
CA GLU A 196 8.94 -14.26 -6.22
C GLU A 196 8.06 -14.11 -7.45
N ARG A 197 6.96 -13.33 -7.34
CA ARG A 197 6.06 -13.07 -8.47
C ARG A 197 6.71 -12.18 -9.53
N VAL A 198 7.52 -11.20 -9.11
CA VAL A 198 8.28 -10.35 -10.05
C VAL A 198 9.38 -11.16 -10.75
N HIS A 199 10.13 -12.00 -10.03
CA HIS A 199 11.14 -12.89 -10.64
C HIS A 199 10.50 -13.88 -11.61
N SER A 200 9.44 -14.56 -11.18
CA SER A 200 8.67 -15.47 -12.04
C SER A 200 8.13 -14.75 -13.28
N PHE A 201 7.69 -13.49 -13.14
CA PHE A 201 7.23 -12.69 -14.27
C PHE A 201 8.36 -12.38 -15.25
N ILE A 202 9.54 -12.02 -14.76
CA ILE A 202 10.72 -11.75 -15.58
C ILE A 202 11.07 -12.96 -16.44
N ASP A 203 11.15 -14.14 -15.83
CA ASP A 203 11.52 -15.38 -16.51
C ASP A 203 10.45 -15.80 -17.52
N ASN A 204 9.18 -15.79 -17.11
CA ASN A 204 8.05 -16.22 -17.93
C ASN A 204 7.78 -15.35 -19.16
N TYR A 205 8.32 -14.14 -19.21
CA TYR A 205 8.13 -13.19 -20.30
C TYR A 205 9.41 -12.90 -21.08
N GLY A 206 10.54 -13.51 -20.72
CA GLY A 206 11.82 -13.35 -21.42
C GLY A 206 12.38 -11.93 -21.32
N ILE A 207 12.24 -11.30 -20.16
CA ILE A 207 12.74 -9.93 -19.92
C ILE A 207 14.27 -9.97 -19.81
N ASP A 208 14.97 -9.08 -20.50
CA ASP A 208 16.44 -8.97 -20.46
C ASP A 208 16.96 -7.65 -19.86
N ALA A 209 16.07 -6.69 -19.58
CA ALA A 209 16.40 -5.50 -18.80
C ALA A 209 15.18 -4.93 -18.04
N VAL A 210 15.44 -4.19 -16.96
CA VAL A 210 14.39 -3.58 -16.12
C VAL A 210 14.54 -2.06 -16.02
N GLY A 211 13.43 -1.34 -15.94
CA GLY A 211 13.39 0.10 -15.72
C GLY A 211 12.45 0.46 -14.59
N PHE A 212 12.96 1.11 -13.55
CA PHE A 212 12.13 1.56 -12.43
C PHE A 212 11.64 2.98 -12.70
N VAL A 213 10.31 3.16 -12.75
CA VAL A 213 9.70 4.47 -12.98
C VAL A 213 10.03 5.40 -11.82
N LEU A 214 10.60 6.56 -12.15
CA LEU A 214 11.07 7.50 -11.14
C LEU A 214 9.92 8.32 -10.51
N PRO A 215 9.95 8.52 -9.18
CA PRO A 215 8.93 9.26 -8.45
C PRO A 215 8.91 10.74 -8.86
N THR A 216 7.73 11.38 -8.81
CA THR A 216 7.58 12.81 -9.16
C THR A 216 7.88 13.76 -8.00
N ILE A 217 7.61 13.34 -6.76
CA ILE A 217 7.73 14.18 -5.56
C ILE A 217 8.99 13.77 -4.80
N ARG A 218 9.80 14.74 -4.38
CA ARG A 218 10.97 14.52 -3.53
C ARG A 218 10.51 14.02 -2.15
N ARG A 219 11.07 12.90 -1.72
CA ARG A 219 10.84 12.22 -0.44
C ARG A 219 12.18 11.66 0.02
N GLU A 220 12.36 11.55 1.32
CA GLU A 220 13.56 10.97 1.93
C GLU A 220 13.66 9.47 1.60
N VAL A 221 12.55 8.75 1.71
CA VAL A 221 12.43 7.34 1.33
C VAL A 221 11.46 7.20 0.17
N GLN A 222 11.98 6.78 -0.98
CA GLN A 222 11.19 6.53 -2.19
C GLN A 222 10.95 5.03 -2.37
N ILE A 223 9.68 4.65 -2.50
CA ILE A 223 9.31 3.24 -2.64
C ILE A 223 9.98 2.57 -3.86
N MET A 224 10.02 3.24 -5.01
CA MET A 224 10.63 2.67 -6.22
C MET A 224 12.14 2.45 -6.08
N LYS A 225 12.83 3.33 -5.33
CA LYS A 225 14.25 3.13 -4.98
C LYS A 225 14.41 1.94 -4.04
N PHE A 226 13.56 1.83 -3.03
CA PHE A 226 13.57 0.72 -2.09
C PHE A 226 13.30 -0.62 -2.80
N LEU A 227 12.30 -0.68 -3.68
CA LEU A 227 11.97 -1.86 -4.48
C LEU A 227 13.14 -2.27 -5.37
N ARG A 228 13.79 -1.32 -6.06
CA ARG A 228 14.98 -1.59 -6.87
C ARG A 228 16.09 -2.27 -6.06
N GLU A 229 16.33 -1.80 -4.84
CA GLU A 229 17.39 -2.33 -3.96
C GLU A 229 17.02 -3.68 -3.34
N GLN A 230 15.73 -3.92 -3.06
CA GLN A 230 15.28 -5.07 -2.26
C GLN A 230 14.72 -6.23 -3.09
N LEU A 231 14.26 -5.99 -4.33
CA LEU A 231 13.82 -7.06 -5.23
C LEU A 231 15.01 -7.91 -5.72
N GLN A 232 16.24 -7.37 -5.69
CA GLN A 232 17.47 -8.08 -6.07
C GLN A 232 17.38 -8.71 -7.47
N ILE A 233 16.86 -7.97 -8.45
CA ILE A 233 16.76 -8.41 -9.84
C ILE A 233 18.16 -8.44 -10.46
N SER A 234 18.57 -9.58 -11.01
CA SER A 234 19.89 -9.83 -11.61
C SER A 234 20.01 -9.37 -13.07
N LEU A 235 19.13 -8.46 -13.51
CA LEU A 235 19.11 -7.91 -14.87
C LEU A 235 19.66 -6.48 -14.90
N PRO A 236 20.23 -6.04 -16.03
CA PRO A 236 20.64 -4.65 -16.21
C PRO A 236 19.44 -3.71 -16.00
N THR A 237 19.66 -2.64 -15.22
CA THR A 237 18.68 -1.57 -15.09
C THR A 237 18.92 -0.52 -16.18
N ILE A 238 17.88 -0.14 -16.92
CA ILE A 238 17.95 0.94 -17.90
C ILE A 238 18.05 2.31 -17.21
N SER A 239 18.80 3.21 -17.81
CA SER A 239 18.98 4.57 -17.29
C SER A 239 17.80 5.48 -17.64
N LEU A 240 16.95 5.76 -16.65
CA LEU A 240 15.86 6.73 -16.71
C LEU A 240 16.24 7.95 -15.87
N HIS A 241 15.96 9.14 -16.39
CA HIS A 241 16.10 10.40 -15.66
C HIS A 241 14.77 11.13 -15.64
N LYS A 242 14.51 11.79 -14.52
CA LYS A 242 13.38 12.68 -14.38
C LYS A 242 13.86 14.11 -14.26
N THR A 243 13.51 14.94 -15.23
CA THR A 243 13.73 16.38 -15.22
C THR A 243 12.51 17.05 -14.58
N SER A 244 12.75 18.03 -13.72
CA SER A 244 11.69 18.86 -13.14
C SER A 244 11.95 20.31 -13.48
N GLY A 245 10.89 21.04 -13.80
CA GLY A 245 10.95 22.51 -13.81
C GLY A 245 11.19 23.06 -12.40
N LEU A 246 11.24 24.38 -12.29
CA LEU A 246 11.44 25.09 -11.02
C LEU A 246 10.46 24.65 -9.93
N ILE A 247 9.19 24.41 -10.32
CA ILE A 247 8.14 23.91 -9.44
C ILE A 247 7.78 22.48 -9.87
N PRO A 248 7.99 21.47 -9.00
CA PRO A 248 7.64 20.09 -9.32
C PRO A 248 6.13 19.89 -9.24
N VAL A 249 5.50 19.54 -10.38
CA VAL A 249 4.07 19.22 -10.44
C VAL A 249 3.85 17.71 -10.35
N PRO A 250 3.13 17.21 -9.33
CA PRO A 250 2.78 15.80 -9.24
C PRO A 250 1.86 15.37 -10.38
N GLN A 251 2.26 14.40 -11.18
CA GLN A 251 1.41 13.90 -12.28
C GLN A 251 0.04 13.39 -11.80
N LYS A 252 -0.06 12.90 -10.55
CA LYS A 252 -1.33 12.41 -10.00
C LYS A 252 -2.32 13.52 -9.66
N SER A 253 -1.90 14.78 -9.48
CA SER A 253 -2.81 15.91 -9.24
C SER A 253 -3.45 16.45 -10.52
N LEU A 254 -2.97 16.06 -11.70
CA LEU A 254 -3.53 16.47 -12.98
C LEU A 254 -4.80 15.65 -13.26
N SER A 255 -5.96 16.30 -13.43
CA SER A 255 -7.22 15.57 -13.65
C SER A 255 -7.34 15.04 -15.09
N LYS A 256 -6.78 15.75 -16.08
CA LYS A 256 -6.92 15.41 -17.51
C LYS A 256 -5.80 14.51 -18.02
N ILE A 257 -6.15 13.52 -18.86
CA ILE A 257 -5.19 12.58 -19.46
C ILE A 257 -4.12 13.29 -20.32
N ASN A 258 -4.53 14.28 -21.13
CA ASN A 258 -3.62 15.04 -21.99
C ASN A 258 -2.57 15.83 -21.20
N GLU A 259 -2.94 16.36 -20.02
CA GLU A 259 -2.02 17.02 -19.11
C GLU A 259 -1.02 16.01 -18.53
N ARG A 260 -1.49 14.81 -18.13
CA ARG A 260 -0.63 13.72 -17.64
C ARG A 260 0.34 13.23 -18.71
N ILE A 261 -0.10 13.13 -19.97
CA ILE A 261 0.74 12.74 -21.11
C ILE A 261 1.82 13.81 -21.33
N ARG A 262 1.44 15.08 -21.44
CA ARG A 262 2.38 16.20 -21.64
C ARG A 262 3.38 16.32 -20.49
N ASN A 263 2.93 16.12 -19.25
CA ASN A 263 3.81 16.09 -18.09
C ASN A 263 4.84 14.95 -18.19
N ALA A 264 4.41 13.72 -18.53
CA ALA A 264 5.34 12.59 -18.67
C ALA A 264 6.30 12.77 -19.85
N GLU A 265 5.83 13.28 -20.98
CA GLU A 265 6.66 13.57 -22.16
C GLU A 265 7.79 14.56 -21.82
N ASN A 266 7.49 15.60 -21.04
CA ASN A 266 8.46 16.67 -20.76
C ASN A 266 9.32 16.45 -19.51
N THR A 267 8.94 15.51 -18.63
CA THR A 267 9.66 15.28 -17.36
C THR A 267 10.45 13.98 -17.34
N PHE A 268 10.25 13.05 -18.27
CA PHE A 268 11.03 11.82 -18.34
C PHE A 268 11.98 11.80 -19.54
N ALA A 269 13.21 11.38 -19.30
CA ALA A 269 14.23 11.17 -20.31
C ALA A 269 14.81 9.76 -20.17
N VAL A 270 15.01 9.09 -21.30
CA VAL A 270 15.74 7.81 -21.38
C VAL A 270 17.15 8.14 -21.83
N THR A 271 18.18 7.87 -21.03
CA THR A 271 19.59 8.15 -21.37
C THR A 271 20.39 6.90 -21.70
N GLU A 272 19.76 5.73 -21.58
CA GLU A 272 20.32 4.44 -21.93
C GLU A 272 20.82 4.40 -23.38
N GLN A 273 21.99 3.79 -23.58
CA GLN A 273 22.65 3.64 -24.88
C GLN A 273 22.70 2.17 -25.32
N ARG A 274 22.64 1.24 -24.36
CA ARG A 274 22.59 -0.19 -24.67
C ARG A 274 21.25 -0.55 -25.32
N ARG A 275 21.28 -1.61 -26.11
CA ARG A 275 20.11 -2.18 -26.77
C ARG A 275 19.71 -3.48 -26.10
N PHE A 276 18.41 -3.67 -25.95
CA PHE A 276 17.80 -4.81 -25.30
C PHE A 276 16.70 -5.39 -26.19
N ASN A 277 16.36 -6.65 -26.02
CA ASN A 277 15.23 -7.23 -26.75
C ASN A 277 13.92 -6.89 -26.04
N HIS A 278 13.86 -7.04 -24.71
CA HIS A 278 12.62 -6.89 -23.95
C HIS A 278 12.85 -6.23 -22.59
N VAL A 279 12.46 -4.96 -22.52
CA VAL A 279 12.49 -4.16 -21.30
C VAL A 279 11.20 -4.30 -20.51
N LEU A 280 11.32 -4.54 -19.21
CA LEU A 280 10.23 -4.42 -18.24
C LEU A 280 10.29 -3.06 -17.54
N LEU A 281 9.24 -2.25 -17.67
CA LEU A 281 9.05 -1.08 -16.82
C LEU A 281 8.28 -1.47 -15.55
N LEU A 282 8.84 -1.14 -14.39
CA LEU A 282 8.24 -1.35 -13.07
C LEU A 282 7.76 -0.02 -12.48
N ASP A 283 6.50 0.05 -12.06
CA ASP A 283 5.92 1.21 -11.37
C ASP A 283 5.18 0.79 -10.09
N ASP A 284 4.93 1.75 -9.19
CA ASP A 284 4.23 1.48 -7.94
C ASP A 284 2.74 1.28 -8.15
N ALA A 285 2.10 2.15 -8.92
CA ALA A 285 0.67 2.08 -9.18
C ALA A 285 0.32 2.67 -10.54
N MET A 286 -0.42 1.90 -11.35
CA MET A 286 -0.90 2.36 -12.64
C MET A 286 -2.39 2.78 -12.59
N GLY A 287 -2.65 4.01 -13.03
CA GLY A 287 -4.00 4.52 -13.32
C GLY A 287 -4.28 4.56 -14.83
N SER A 288 -3.76 5.59 -15.50
CA SER A 288 -3.85 5.77 -16.96
C SER A 288 -2.91 4.91 -17.79
N GLY A 289 -1.78 4.52 -17.20
CA GLY A 289 -0.61 4.09 -17.96
C GLY A 289 0.12 5.22 -18.70
N ALA A 290 -0.25 6.50 -18.54
CA ALA A 290 0.34 7.61 -19.31
C ALA A 290 1.86 7.71 -19.12
N THR A 291 2.32 7.60 -17.88
CA THR A 291 3.75 7.65 -17.53
C THR A 291 4.54 6.56 -18.24
N MET A 292 4.10 5.31 -18.10
CA MET A 292 4.79 4.17 -18.68
C MET A 292 4.71 4.18 -20.20
N ASN A 293 3.57 4.59 -20.79
CA ASN A 293 3.42 4.70 -22.23
C ASN A 293 4.37 5.76 -22.83
N GLN A 294 4.54 6.92 -22.18
CA GLN A 294 5.49 7.93 -22.65
C GLN A 294 6.95 7.50 -22.46
N ILE A 295 7.27 6.76 -21.40
CA ILE A 295 8.61 6.18 -21.25
C ILE A 295 8.85 5.13 -22.35
N ALA A 296 7.88 4.25 -22.62
CA ALA A 296 7.95 3.25 -23.68
C ALA A 296 8.12 3.89 -25.06
N LYS A 297 7.39 4.98 -25.36
CA LYS A 297 7.58 5.80 -26.57
C LYS A 297 9.04 6.24 -26.72
N LYS A 298 9.64 6.78 -25.66
CA LYS A 298 11.03 7.26 -25.67
C LYS A 298 12.04 6.11 -25.83
N ILE A 299 11.79 4.96 -25.20
CA ILE A 299 12.61 3.74 -25.36
C ILE A 299 12.58 3.28 -26.81
N ASN A 300 11.38 3.20 -27.41
CA ASN A 300 11.19 2.78 -28.79
C ASN A 300 11.84 3.76 -29.78
N ASN A 301 11.60 5.07 -29.61
CA ASN A 301 12.15 6.10 -30.49
C ASN A 301 13.69 6.14 -30.47
N LYS A 302 14.30 5.80 -29.33
CA LYS A 302 15.75 5.68 -29.20
C LYS A 302 16.30 4.30 -29.57
N GLN A 303 15.44 3.37 -29.98
CA GLN A 303 15.80 1.99 -30.30
C GLN A 303 16.55 1.28 -29.15
N VAL A 304 16.21 1.63 -27.90
CA VAL A 304 16.78 1.00 -26.70
C VAL A 304 16.22 -0.40 -26.50
N ALA A 305 14.97 -0.64 -26.91
CA ALA A 305 14.36 -1.96 -26.83
C ALA A 305 13.42 -2.25 -28.01
N ASN A 306 13.35 -3.53 -28.41
CA ASN A 306 12.39 -4.00 -29.40
C ASN A 306 10.97 -4.14 -28.80
N LYS A 307 10.90 -4.56 -27.53
CA LYS A 307 9.65 -4.76 -26.79
C LYS A 307 9.73 -4.08 -25.42
N VAL A 308 8.63 -3.45 -25.01
CA VAL A 308 8.46 -2.84 -23.70
C VAL A 308 7.17 -3.34 -23.06
N THR A 309 7.30 -3.99 -21.90
CA THR A 309 6.17 -4.42 -21.08
C THR A 309 6.12 -3.61 -19.79
N GLY A 310 4.91 -3.25 -19.36
CA GLY A 310 4.71 -2.61 -18.07
C GLY A 310 4.25 -3.61 -17.00
N LEU A 311 4.78 -3.49 -15.79
CA LEU A 311 4.29 -4.15 -14.59
C LEU A 311 4.14 -3.11 -13.47
N ALA A 312 2.97 -3.05 -12.85
CA ALA A 312 2.75 -2.25 -11.65
C ALA A 312 2.40 -3.14 -10.46
N ILE A 313 2.78 -2.71 -9.25
CA ILE A 313 2.39 -3.43 -8.02
C ILE A 313 0.87 -3.45 -7.91
N VAL A 314 0.21 -2.31 -8.18
CA VAL A 314 -1.25 -2.24 -8.23
C VAL A 314 -1.75 -1.50 -9.46
N GLY A 315 -2.89 -1.96 -10.00
CA GLY A 315 -3.60 -1.30 -11.10
C GLY A 315 -5.02 -0.91 -10.71
N SER A 316 -5.60 0.10 -11.37
CA SER A 316 -7.01 0.41 -11.17
C SER A 316 -7.90 -0.59 -11.94
N PHE A 317 -9.03 -0.99 -11.35
CA PHE A 317 -10.06 -1.75 -12.05
C PHE A 317 -10.94 -0.82 -12.92
N LYS A 318 -11.61 0.16 -12.28
CA LYS A 318 -12.47 1.14 -12.96
C LYS A 318 -11.68 2.06 -13.91
N GLY A 319 -12.25 2.36 -15.08
CA GLY A 319 -11.77 3.45 -15.93
C GLY A 319 -11.74 4.75 -15.12
N PHE A 320 -10.67 5.54 -15.27
CA PHE A 320 -10.39 6.83 -14.62
C PHE A 320 -11.39 7.40 -13.61
N ASP A 321 -11.57 6.72 -12.48
CA ASP A 321 -11.69 7.47 -11.24
C ASP A 321 -10.26 7.91 -10.93
N VAL A 322 -9.98 9.18 -11.20
CA VAL A 322 -8.82 9.86 -10.61
C VAL A 322 -8.81 9.42 -9.16
N ILE A 323 -7.73 8.78 -8.71
CA ILE A 323 -7.53 8.51 -7.28
C ILE A 323 -7.37 9.89 -6.64
N THR A 324 -8.49 10.55 -6.36
CA THR A 324 -8.59 11.67 -5.45
C THR A 324 -8.55 11.02 -4.08
N ASP A 325 -7.33 10.83 -3.57
CA ASP A 325 -7.17 10.86 -2.13
C ASP A 325 -7.59 12.29 -1.72
N VAL A 326 -8.79 12.42 -1.15
CA VAL A 326 -9.15 13.58 -0.30
C VAL A 326 -8.60 13.29 1.08
#